data_AF-A0A917ZSE5-F1
#
_entry.id   AF-A0A917ZSE5-F1
#
_cell.length_a   1.000
_cell.length_b   1.000
_cell.length_c   1.000
_cell.angle_alpha   90.00
_cell.angle_beta   90.00
_cell.angle_gamma   90.00
#
_symmetry.space_group_name_H-M   'P 1'
#
loop_
_entity.id
_entity.type
_entity.pdbx_description
1 polymer ?
#
loop_
_entity_poly.entity_id
_entity_poly.type
_entity_poly.pdbx_seq_one_letter_code
_entity_poly.pdbx_strand_id
1 'polypeptide(L)'
;MQVTDIKPAITLAKVATRVGRRRRTSHRLRRGLLSGAAAGAVGTTALDVVTYLDMVTRGRPTSSTPEDSIEALSRTSHIPVPGDDATRANRVAGLGALTGLFAGVGVGAVLGLTQSAGWRPRRFMLGLAATALVLAAGNGPMTVLGVTDPKTWSATDWVSDLVPHAAYGVTTAWVLQELAER
;
A
#
# COMPACT_ATOMS: atom_id res chain seq x y z
N MET A 1 41.87 23.85 42.73
CA MET A 1 40.82 24.16 41.73
C MET A 1 40.92 23.10 40.62
N GLN A 2 40.18 21.99 40.73
CA GLN A 2 40.24 20.90 39.74
C GLN A 2 39.28 21.17 38.58
N VAL A 3 39.84 21.45 37.40
CA VAL A 3 39.10 21.56 36.13
C VAL A 3 39.57 20.43 35.21
N THR A 4 39.35 19.18 35.61
CA THR A 4 39.73 18.02 34.79
C THR A 4 38.82 16.82 35.07
N ASP A 5 37.53 16.91 34.72
CA ASP A 5 36.73 15.69 34.47
C ASP A 5 35.40 15.86 33.71
N ILE A 6 35.16 17.01 33.07
CA ILE A 6 33.83 17.31 32.50
C ILE A 6 33.65 16.72 31.09
N LYS A 7 34.73 16.56 30.31
CA LYS A 7 34.68 16.05 28.92
C LYS A 7 34.18 14.59 28.78
N PRO A 8 34.59 13.61 29.60
CA PRO A 8 34.10 12.24 29.46
C PRO A 8 32.60 12.11 29.81
N ALA A 9 32.13 12.82 30.84
CA ALA A 9 30.72 12.83 31.23
C ALA A 9 29.81 13.42 30.13
N ILE A 10 30.22 14.53 29.49
CA ILE A 10 29.50 15.12 28.34
C ILE A 10 29.45 14.15 27.16
N THR A 11 30.51 13.39 26.92
CA THR A 11 30.58 12.43 25.80
C THR A 11 29.65 11.26 26.02
N LEU A 12 29.62 10.69 27.23
CA LEU A 12 28.70 9.60 27.59
C LEU A 12 27.23 10.05 27.54
N ALA A 13 26.91 11.26 28.03
CA ALA A 13 25.57 11.82 27.93
C ALA A 13 25.12 12.05 26.47
N LYS A 14 26.03 12.51 25.60
CA LYS A 14 25.77 12.65 24.15
C LYS A 14 25.55 11.30 23.46
N VAL A 15 26.30 10.27 23.83
CA VAL A 15 26.12 8.92 23.29
C VAL A 15 24.80 8.32 23.76
N ALA A 16 24.49 8.40 25.05
CA ALA A 16 23.25 7.89 25.63
C ALA A 16 22.00 8.57 25.03
N THR A 17 22.04 9.90 24.86
CA THR A 17 20.96 10.65 24.19
C THR A 17 20.81 10.29 22.72
N ARG A 18 21.91 10.08 21.99
CA ARG A 18 21.88 9.63 20.59
C ARG A 18 21.30 8.23 20.45
N VAL A 19 21.69 7.30 21.33
CA VAL A 19 21.14 5.94 21.39
C VAL A 19 19.65 5.95 21.76
N GLY A 20 19.25 6.74 22.75
CA GLY A 20 17.85 6.91 23.16
C GLY A 20 16.97 7.50 22.05
N ARG A 21 17.47 8.53 21.34
CA ARG A 21 16.78 9.11 20.17
C ARG A 21 16.65 8.08 19.04
N ARG A 22 17.70 7.31 18.75
CA ARG A 22 17.69 6.28 17.70
C ARG A 22 16.70 5.15 18.00
N ARG A 23 16.62 4.69 19.26
CA ARG A 23 15.63 3.69 19.71
C ARG A 23 14.19 4.20 19.63
N ARG A 24 13.95 5.47 20.01
CA ARG A 24 12.61 6.09 19.89
C ARG A 24 12.18 6.22 18.43
N THR A 25 13.09 6.60 17.54
CA THR A 25 12.78 6.70 16.10
C THR A 25 12.50 5.33 15.49
N SER A 26 13.30 4.30 15.79
CA SER A 26 13.07 2.95 15.25
C SER A 26 11.74 2.34 15.72
N HIS A 27 11.36 2.57 16.98
CA HIS A 27 10.07 2.14 17.50
C HIS A 27 8.90 2.85 16.80
N ARG A 28 9.00 4.17 16.59
CA ARG A 28 7.98 4.94 15.87
C ARG A 28 7.81 4.46 14.43
N LEU A 29 8.91 4.24 13.71
CA LEU A 29 8.88 3.76 12.33
C LEU A 29 8.26 2.35 12.23
N ARG A 30 8.64 1.42 13.11
CA ARG A 30 8.04 0.08 13.15
C ARG A 30 6.54 0.13 13.45
N ARG A 31 6.13 0.95 14.42
CA ARG A 31 4.72 1.14 14.75
C ARG A 31 3.95 1.72 13.56
N GLY A 32 4.51 2.75 12.91
CA GLY A 32 3.96 3.33 11.70
C GLY A 32 3.78 2.32 10.58
N LEU A 33 4.81 1.53 10.30
CA LEU A 33 4.77 0.48 9.28
C LEU A 33 3.62 -0.51 9.55
N LEU A 34 3.51 -1.02 10.79
CA LEU A 34 2.50 -2.01 11.15
C LEU A 34 1.09 -1.42 11.16
N SER A 35 0.90 -0.23 11.74
CA SER A 35 -0.39 0.47 11.71
C SER A 35 -0.80 0.81 10.29
N GLY A 36 0.15 1.22 9.45
CA GLY A 36 -0.04 1.47 8.04
C GLY A 36 -0.47 0.22 7.29
N ALA A 37 0.25 -0.89 7.44
CA ALA A 37 -0.07 -2.17 6.83
C ALA A 37 -1.47 -2.65 7.22
N ALA A 38 -1.83 -2.56 8.51
CA ALA A 38 -3.16 -2.91 9.00
C ALA A 38 -4.25 -2.01 8.39
N ALA A 39 -4.00 -0.70 8.33
CA ALA A 39 -4.93 0.23 7.68
C ALA A 39 -5.11 -0.06 6.19
N GLY A 40 -4.02 -0.38 5.47
CA GLY A 40 -4.07 -0.79 4.06
C GLY A 40 -4.85 -2.08 3.86
N ALA A 41 -4.71 -3.07 4.75
CA ALA A 41 -5.49 -4.31 4.69
C ALA A 41 -7.00 -4.06 4.87
N VAL A 42 -7.38 -3.19 5.81
CA VAL A 42 -8.79 -2.76 5.97
C VAL A 42 -9.26 -2.01 4.73
N GLY A 43 -8.40 -1.15 4.16
CA GLY A 43 -8.64 -0.48 2.88
C GLY A 43 -8.95 -1.45 1.75
N THR A 44 -8.12 -2.48 1.56
CA THR A 44 -8.31 -3.50 0.53
C THR A 44 -9.61 -4.25 0.76
N THR A 45 -9.94 -4.59 2.00
CA THR A 45 -11.23 -5.23 2.33
C THR A 45 -12.41 -4.35 1.90
N ALA A 46 -12.34 -3.04 2.15
CA ALA A 46 -13.39 -2.10 1.72
C ALA A 46 -13.49 -2.01 0.19
N LEU A 47 -12.35 -1.97 -0.50
CA LEU A 47 -12.28 -2.00 -1.97
C LEU A 47 -12.95 -3.25 -2.54
N ASP A 48 -12.62 -4.43 -2.01
CA ASP A 48 -13.17 -5.71 -2.44
C ASP A 48 -14.69 -5.75 -2.21
N VAL A 49 -15.17 -5.27 -1.06
CA VAL A 49 -16.61 -5.17 -0.77
C VAL A 49 -17.33 -4.31 -1.81
N VAL A 50 -16.79 -3.13 -2.15
CA VAL A 50 -17.39 -2.26 -3.17
C VAL A 50 -17.35 -2.93 -4.54
N THR A 51 -16.25 -3.61 -4.87
CA THR A 51 -16.07 -4.32 -6.14
C THR A 51 -17.06 -5.48 -6.29
N TYR A 52 -17.27 -6.27 -5.23
CA TYR A 52 -18.22 -7.37 -5.26
C TYR A 52 -19.67 -6.92 -5.22
N LEU A 53 -20.00 -5.86 -4.48
CA LEU A 53 -21.33 -5.25 -4.52
C LEU A 53 -21.66 -4.76 -5.93
N ASP A 54 -20.67 -4.18 -6.60
CA ASP A 54 -20.77 -3.74 -7.98
C ASP A 54 -21.04 -4.89 -8.96
N MET A 55 -20.33 -6.01 -8.79
CA MET A 55 -20.57 -7.24 -9.58
C MET A 55 -21.97 -7.80 -9.34
N VAL A 56 -22.44 -7.84 -8.09
CA VAL A 56 -23.78 -8.33 -7.74
C VAL A 56 -24.89 -7.42 -8.30
N THR A 57 -24.68 -6.12 -8.28
CA THR A 57 -25.70 -5.13 -8.68
C THR A 57 -25.77 -4.92 -10.19
N ARG A 58 -24.62 -4.86 -10.88
CA ARG A 58 -24.54 -4.68 -12.35
C ARG A 58 -24.44 -5.98 -13.14
N GLY A 59 -24.19 -7.12 -12.47
CA GLY A 59 -24.03 -8.43 -13.14
C GLY A 59 -22.79 -8.56 -14.02
N ARG A 60 -21.78 -7.68 -13.82
CA ARG A 60 -20.55 -7.71 -14.64
C ARG A 60 -19.64 -8.88 -14.24
N PRO A 61 -18.84 -9.43 -15.18
CA PRO A 61 -17.87 -10.47 -14.84
C PRO A 61 -16.75 -9.92 -13.95
N THR A 62 -16.04 -10.84 -13.29
CA THR A 62 -14.76 -10.52 -12.63
C THR A 62 -13.75 -10.02 -13.67
N SER A 63 -12.85 -9.15 -13.25
CA SER A 63 -11.77 -8.71 -14.13
C SER A 63 -10.71 -9.80 -14.29
N SER A 64 -10.11 -9.92 -15.48
CA SER A 64 -8.91 -10.72 -15.75
C SER A 64 -7.61 -9.91 -15.72
N THR A 65 -7.69 -8.59 -15.52
CA THR A 65 -6.53 -7.69 -15.59
C THR A 65 -5.37 -8.11 -14.67
N PRO A 66 -5.61 -8.59 -13.43
CA PRO A 66 -4.52 -9.10 -12.57
C PRO A 66 -3.79 -10.30 -13.18
N GLU A 67 -4.53 -11.28 -13.72
CA GLU A 67 -3.98 -12.46 -14.41
C GLU A 67 -3.21 -12.05 -15.67
N ASP A 68 -3.78 -11.17 -16.48
CA ASP A 68 -3.14 -10.63 -17.68
C ASP A 68 -1.83 -9.92 -17.37
N SER A 69 -1.75 -9.26 -16.19
CA SER A 69 -0.54 -8.62 -15.69
C SER A 69 0.53 -9.59 -15.27
N ILE A 70 0.16 -10.70 -14.62
CA ILE A 70 1.10 -11.78 -14.30
C ILE A 70 1.63 -12.45 -15.58
N GLU A 71 0.76 -12.71 -16.54
CA GLU A 71 1.14 -13.27 -17.84
C GLU A 71 2.05 -12.31 -18.62
N ALA A 72 1.74 -11.00 -18.63
CA ALA A 72 2.59 -9.99 -19.25
C ALA A 72 3.96 -9.87 -18.56
N LEU A 73 3.98 -9.86 -17.23
CA LEU A 73 5.22 -9.83 -16.46
C LEU A 73 6.07 -11.09 -16.71
N SER A 74 5.44 -12.27 -16.77
CA SER A 74 6.11 -13.53 -17.09
C SER A 74 6.77 -13.47 -18.48
N ARG A 75 6.05 -12.94 -19.47
CA ARG A 75 6.59 -12.74 -20.83
C ARG A 75 7.77 -11.77 -20.85
N THR A 76 7.65 -10.61 -20.20
CA THR A 76 8.70 -9.58 -20.22
C THR A 76 9.94 -9.99 -19.41
N SER A 77 9.74 -10.64 -18.26
CA SER A 77 10.84 -11.09 -17.38
C SER A 77 11.49 -12.40 -17.84
N HIS A 78 10.85 -13.13 -18.76
CA HIS A 78 11.25 -14.48 -19.18
C HIS A 78 11.28 -15.49 -18.03
N ILE A 79 10.55 -15.22 -16.93
CA ILE A 79 10.38 -16.12 -15.80
C ILE A 79 9.00 -16.78 -15.96
N PRO A 80 8.93 -18.07 -16.35
CA PRO A 80 7.65 -18.75 -16.55
C PRO A 80 6.96 -18.99 -15.21
N VAL A 81 5.63 -18.87 -15.19
CA VAL A 81 4.81 -19.40 -14.09
C VAL A 81 4.80 -20.93 -14.22
N PRO A 82 5.37 -21.69 -13.25
CA PRO A 82 5.49 -23.13 -13.43
C PRO A 82 4.13 -23.83 -13.32
N GLY A 83 3.98 -25.00 -13.91
CA GLY A 83 2.76 -25.82 -13.88
C GLY A 83 2.23 -26.14 -15.28
N ASP A 84 1.43 -27.21 -15.37
CA ASP A 84 0.63 -27.54 -16.56
C ASP A 84 -0.72 -26.80 -16.55
N ASP A 85 -1.46 -26.82 -17.67
CA ASP A 85 -2.69 -26.07 -17.95
C ASP A 85 -3.46 -25.55 -16.72
N ALA A 86 -4.12 -26.45 -15.98
CA ALA A 86 -4.94 -26.09 -14.82
C ALA A 86 -4.10 -25.59 -13.63
N THR A 87 -2.95 -26.22 -13.37
CA THR A 87 -2.05 -25.82 -12.29
C THR A 87 -1.49 -24.42 -12.51
N ARG A 88 -1.12 -24.10 -13.76
CA ARG A 88 -0.60 -22.79 -14.15
C ARG A 88 -1.69 -21.73 -14.04
N ALA A 89 -2.90 -21.99 -14.55
CA ALA A 89 -4.03 -21.08 -14.46
C ALA A 89 -4.34 -20.72 -12.99
N ASN A 90 -4.37 -21.70 -12.09
CA ASN A 90 -4.58 -21.47 -10.66
C ASN A 90 -3.47 -20.63 -10.02
N ARG A 91 -2.20 -20.82 -10.44
CA ARG A 91 -1.07 -20.02 -9.96
C ARG A 91 -1.13 -18.59 -10.47
N VAL A 92 -1.49 -18.38 -11.74
CA VAL A 92 -1.68 -17.04 -12.33
C VAL A 92 -2.79 -16.29 -11.59
N ALA A 93 -3.94 -16.93 -11.36
CA ALA A 93 -5.03 -16.36 -10.57
C ALA A 93 -4.59 -16.00 -9.13
N GLY A 94 -3.91 -16.92 -8.45
CA GLY A 94 -3.38 -16.68 -7.11
C GLY A 94 -2.37 -15.54 -7.06
N LEU A 95 -1.45 -15.46 -8.04
CA LEU A 95 -0.48 -14.38 -8.16
C LEU A 95 -1.16 -13.03 -8.44
N GLY A 96 -2.18 -13.00 -9.29
CA GLY A 96 -2.99 -11.81 -9.55
C GLY A 96 -3.69 -11.28 -8.30
N ALA A 97 -4.27 -12.17 -7.49
CA ALA A 97 -4.85 -11.77 -6.20
C ALA A 97 -3.79 -11.25 -5.22
N LEU A 98 -2.62 -11.91 -5.15
CA LEU A 98 -1.54 -11.51 -4.25
C LEU A 98 -0.97 -10.13 -4.58
N THR A 99 -0.84 -9.76 -5.86
CA THR A 99 -0.33 -8.43 -6.24
C THR A 99 -1.27 -7.32 -5.78
N GLY A 100 -2.59 -7.50 -5.88
CA GLY A 100 -3.59 -6.57 -5.34
C GLY A 100 -3.48 -6.42 -3.82
N LEU A 101 -3.38 -7.53 -3.10
CA LEU A 101 -3.19 -7.53 -1.64
C LEU A 101 -1.89 -6.82 -1.24
N PHE A 102 -0.78 -7.11 -1.91
CA PHE A 102 0.50 -6.45 -1.66
C PHE A 102 0.45 -4.95 -1.97
N ALA A 103 -0.23 -4.53 -3.03
CA ALA A 103 -0.39 -3.12 -3.37
C ALA A 103 -1.12 -2.38 -2.26
N GLY A 104 -2.28 -2.87 -1.81
CA GLY A 104 -3.05 -2.22 -0.75
C GLY A 104 -2.32 -2.21 0.60
N VAL A 105 -1.83 -3.35 1.07
CA VAL A 105 -1.07 -3.41 2.34
C VAL A 105 0.19 -2.54 2.26
N GLY A 106 0.89 -2.56 1.12
CA GLY A 106 2.10 -1.79 0.87
C GLY A 106 1.85 -0.28 0.87
N VAL A 107 0.80 0.20 0.20
CA VAL A 107 0.41 1.62 0.20
C VAL A 107 0.11 2.08 1.62
N GLY A 108 -0.68 1.32 2.38
CA GLY A 108 -0.93 1.61 3.79
C GLY A 108 0.37 1.68 4.61
N ALA A 109 1.27 0.71 4.44
CA ALA A 109 2.55 0.66 5.13
C ALA A 109 3.44 1.88 4.82
N VAL A 110 3.50 2.31 3.56
CA VAL A 110 4.21 3.54 3.13
C VAL A 110 3.61 4.77 3.81
N LEU A 111 2.27 4.90 3.83
CA LEU A 111 1.60 6.02 4.51
C LEU A 111 1.87 6.04 6.01
N GLY A 112 1.90 4.88 6.66
CA GLY A 112 2.21 4.78 8.09
C GLY A 112 3.66 5.15 8.41
N LEU A 113 4.60 4.77 7.54
CA LEU A 113 6.00 5.19 7.62
C LEU A 113 6.16 6.70 7.43
N THR A 114 5.53 7.29 6.41
CA THR A 114 5.63 8.73 6.14
C THR A 114 5.03 9.56 7.28
N GLN A 115 3.91 9.12 7.87
CA GLN A 115 3.39 9.77 9.06
C GLN A 115 4.33 9.69 10.27
N SER A 116 4.97 8.52 10.45
CA SER A 116 5.96 8.34 11.51
C SER A 116 7.25 9.13 11.30
N ALA A 117 7.55 9.49 10.05
CA ALA A 117 8.65 10.37 9.66
C ALA A 117 8.33 11.87 9.82
N GLY A 118 7.08 12.24 10.12
CA GLY A 118 6.69 13.61 10.48
C GLY A 118 5.64 14.26 9.58
N TRP A 119 5.21 13.60 8.50
CA TRP A 119 4.13 14.12 7.67
C TRP A 119 2.78 13.94 8.38
N ARG A 120 2.06 15.03 8.69
CA ARG A 120 0.79 14.97 9.44
C ARG A 120 -0.34 15.67 8.69
N PRO A 121 -0.83 15.07 7.60
CA PRO A 121 -1.91 15.65 6.82
C PRO A 121 -3.25 15.59 7.57
N ARG A 122 -4.19 16.44 7.17
CA ARG A 122 -5.60 16.30 7.60
C ARG A 122 -6.17 14.98 7.04
N ARG A 123 -7.14 14.37 7.73
CA ARG A 123 -7.75 13.08 7.36
C ARG A 123 -8.17 13.00 5.90
N PHE A 124 -8.83 14.05 5.41
CA PHE A 124 -9.24 14.15 4.02
C PHE A 124 -8.07 14.08 3.03
N MET A 125 -6.98 14.82 3.28
CA MET A 125 -5.79 14.79 2.43
C MET A 125 -5.08 13.43 2.47
N LEU A 126 -5.08 12.77 3.62
CA LEU A 126 -4.57 11.41 3.74
C LEU A 126 -5.41 10.43 2.91
N GLY A 127 -6.73 10.58 2.91
CA GLY A 127 -7.64 9.79 2.07
C GLY A 127 -7.36 9.96 0.59
N LEU A 128 -7.22 11.21 0.12
CA LEU A 128 -6.86 11.50 -1.28
C LEU A 128 -5.50 10.91 -1.65
N ALA A 129 -4.50 11.05 -0.78
CA ALA A 129 -3.17 10.48 -1.01
C ALA A 129 -3.23 8.95 -1.08
N ALA A 130 -4.00 8.31 -0.19
CA ALA A 130 -4.20 6.86 -0.19
C ALA A 130 -4.87 6.39 -1.47
N THR A 131 -5.96 7.04 -1.90
CA THR A 131 -6.65 6.76 -3.18
C THR A 131 -5.69 6.89 -4.36
N ALA A 132 -4.97 8.01 -4.46
CA ALA A 132 -4.04 8.25 -5.57
C ALA A 132 -2.90 7.23 -5.61
N LEU A 133 -2.33 6.88 -4.44
CA LEU A 133 -1.26 5.90 -4.37
C LEU A 133 -1.73 4.50 -4.73
N VAL A 134 -2.91 4.07 -4.28
CA VAL A 134 -3.41 2.73 -4.62
C VAL A 134 -3.80 2.63 -6.10
N LEU A 135 -4.37 3.70 -6.68
CA LEU A 135 -4.61 3.77 -8.13
C LEU A 135 -3.32 3.67 -8.91
N ALA A 136 -2.27 4.39 -8.49
CA ALA A 136 -0.96 4.32 -9.14
C ALA A 136 -0.31 2.93 -8.97
N ALA A 137 -0.44 2.31 -7.80
CA ALA A 137 0.11 0.99 -7.52
C ALA A 137 -0.60 -0.12 -8.30
N GLY A 138 -1.92 -0.03 -8.44
CA GLY A 138 -2.71 -0.94 -9.26
C GLY A 138 -2.46 -0.74 -10.75
N ASN A 139 -2.69 0.47 -11.26
CA ASN A 139 -2.71 0.74 -12.70
C ASN A 139 -1.33 0.99 -13.33
N GLY A 140 -0.36 1.50 -12.57
CA GLY A 140 0.96 1.89 -13.08
C GLY A 140 1.71 0.74 -13.74
N PRO A 141 1.95 -0.39 -13.04
CA PRO A 141 2.61 -1.56 -13.61
C PRO A 141 1.85 -2.12 -14.82
N MET A 142 0.52 -2.19 -14.74
CA MET A 142 -0.33 -2.69 -15.83
C MET A 142 -0.24 -1.81 -17.07
N THR A 143 -0.13 -0.50 -16.89
CA THR A 143 0.05 0.47 -17.98
C THR A 143 1.41 0.29 -18.64
N VAL A 144 2.48 0.13 -17.86
CA VAL A 144 3.84 -0.12 -18.37
C VAL A 144 3.92 -1.45 -19.14
N LEU A 145 3.21 -2.48 -18.67
CA LEU A 145 3.14 -3.78 -19.32
C LEU A 145 2.18 -3.81 -20.53
N GLY A 146 1.49 -2.71 -20.82
CA GLY A 146 0.54 -2.62 -21.94
C GLY A 146 -0.75 -3.41 -21.74
N VAL A 147 -1.07 -3.76 -20.49
CA VAL A 147 -2.30 -4.49 -20.12
C VAL A 147 -3.50 -3.55 -20.05
N THR A 148 -3.27 -2.28 -19.71
CA THR A 148 -4.31 -1.25 -19.67
C THR A 148 -3.75 0.09 -20.16
N ASP A 149 -4.63 0.99 -20.61
CA ASP A 149 -4.29 2.39 -20.90
C ASP A 149 -5.39 3.32 -20.36
N PRO A 150 -5.19 3.95 -19.18
CA PRO A 150 -6.16 4.86 -18.58
C PRO A 150 -6.56 6.04 -19.48
N LYS A 151 -5.78 6.37 -20.51
CA LYS A 151 -6.09 7.44 -21.47
C LYS A 151 -7.20 7.05 -22.46
N THR A 152 -7.45 5.76 -22.61
CA THR A 152 -8.46 5.22 -23.55
C THR A 152 -9.73 4.75 -22.85
N TRP A 153 -9.75 4.78 -21.51
CA TRP A 153 -10.88 4.36 -20.70
C TRP A 153 -12.13 5.18 -20.98
N SER A 154 -13.28 4.50 -21.01
CA SER A 154 -14.56 5.19 -20.99
C SER A 154 -14.79 5.85 -19.62
N ALA A 155 -15.76 6.76 -19.55
CA ALA A 155 -16.17 7.35 -18.27
C ALA A 155 -16.66 6.26 -17.27
N THR A 156 -17.32 5.21 -17.78
CA THR A 156 -17.80 4.10 -16.96
C THR A 156 -16.65 3.28 -16.38
N ASP A 157 -15.58 3.07 -17.15
CA ASP A 157 -14.37 2.36 -16.68
C ASP A 157 -13.69 3.17 -15.58
N TRP A 158 -13.53 4.47 -15.80
CA TRP A 158 -12.99 5.40 -14.79
C TRP A 158 -13.79 5.37 -13.48
N VAL A 159 -15.12 5.41 -13.54
CA VAL A 159 -15.97 5.35 -12.34
C VAL A 159 -15.84 3.99 -11.65
N SER A 160 -15.85 2.89 -12.43
CA SER A 160 -15.75 1.54 -11.91
C SER A 160 -14.40 1.27 -11.24
N ASP A 161 -13.35 1.98 -11.63
CA ASP A 161 -12.04 1.94 -11.00
C ASP A 161 -11.96 2.91 -9.79
N LEU A 162 -12.35 4.17 -9.98
CA LEU A 162 -12.16 5.20 -8.96
C LEU A 162 -12.99 4.95 -7.68
N VAL A 163 -14.21 4.43 -7.80
CA VAL A 163 -15.13 4.26 -6.65
C VAL A 163 -14.59 3.25 -5.63
N PRO A 164 -14.20 2.01 -6.00
CA PRO A 164 -13.54 1.09 -5.08
C PRO A 164 -12.24 1.64 -4.47
N HIS A 165 -11.41 2.33 -5.27
CA HIS A 165 -10.16 2.92 -4.78
C HIS A 165 -10.39 4.12 -3.84
N ALA A 166 -11.48 4.86 -4.01
CA ALA A 166 -11.89 5.90 -3.07
C ALA A 166 -12.34 5.29 -1.73
N ALA A 167 -13.08 4.17 -1.75
CA ALA A 167 -13.44 3.43 -0.54
C ALA A 167 -12.19 2.93 0.21
N TYR A 168 -11.19 2.41 -0.52
CA TYR A 168 -9.88 2.10 0.03
C TYR A 168 -9.24 3.31 0.72
N GLY A 169 -9.18 4.46 0.04
CA GLY A 169 -8.48 5.63 0.56
C GLY A 169 -9.12 6.20 1.82
N VAL A 170 -10.46 6.28 1.83
CA VAL A 170 -11.23 6.76 3.00
C VAL A 170 -11.01 5.86 4.21
N THR A 171 -11.16 4.55 4.06
CA THR A 171 -11.05 3.59 5.17
C THR A 171 -9.62 3.46 5.67
N THR A 172 -8.64 3.42 4.77
CA THR A 172 -7.21 3.45 5.12
C THR A 172 -6.86 4.69 5.93
N ALA A 173 -7.28 5.87 5.48
CA ALA A 173 -7.00 7.12 6.19
C ALA A 173 -7.65 7.18 7.57
N TRP A 174 -8.88 6.66 7.69
CA TRP A 174 -9.58 6.58 8.96
C TRP A 174 -8.83 5.69 9.94
N VAL A 175 -8.62 4.42 9.58
CA VAL A 175 -7.96 3.43 10.45
C VAL A 175 -6.55 3.88 10.83
N LEU A 176 -5.78 4.42 9.88
CA LEU A 176 -4.41 4.84 10.15
C LEU A 176 -4.35 5.99 11.17
N GLN A 177 -5.28 6.96 11.09
CA GLN A 177 -5.33 8.04 12.09
C GLN A 177 -5.77 7.54 13.46
N GLU A 178 -6.79 6.69 13.53
CA GLU A 178 -7.23 6.08 14.79
C GLU A 178 -6.10 5.27 15.47
N LEU A 179 -5.27 4.58 14.68
CA LEU A 179 -4.11 3.83 15.20
C LEU A 179 -2.91 4.72 15.59
N ALA A 180 -2.81 5.91 14.99
CA ALA A 180 -1.77 6.89 15.27
C ALA A 180 -2.07 7.78 16.48
N GLU A 181 -3.35 7.96 16.82
CA GLU A 181 -3.83 8.72 17.98
C GLU A 181 -3.70 7.95 19.31
N ARG A 182 -3.48 6.62 19.25
CA ARG A 182 -3.17 5.77 20.41
C ARG A 182 -1.69 5.81 20.80
#